data_AF-A0A432HN95-F1
#
_entry.id   AF-A0A432HN95-F1
#
_cell.length_a   1.000
_cell.length_b   1.000
_cell.length_c   1.000
_cell.angle_alpha   90.00
_cell.angle_beta   90.00
_cell.angle_gamma   90.00
#
_symmetry.space_group_name_H-M   'P 1'
#
loop_
_entity.id
_entity.type
_entity.pdbx_description
1 polymer ?
#
loop_
_entity_poly.entity_id
_entity_poly.type
_entity_poly.pdbx_seq_one_letter_code
_entity_poly.pdbx_strand_id
1 'polypeptide(L)'
;MRGTIDALASIDIDEVARCTCTLSDGNFAIGCDSGALHVFGCDGVVIDSVDLGSRVVGLDRLGDLVVGASSTGGVSAFRTEPRWEHPVDSGCEMMAAWAGHVVVADGSGCLTVLAADGSETAKAHLGHLTGLACAEDGTCAAALEDGRLLILGPRLEVLHESPAAEDDVETISCLVFRSDGVLAAARNSLGMTVDERPENRLECWHPERGLLNTSELPARATALMATDSGVIVGCFDGSLLSLDIGDRQERLIAKLDYQVSGVCAWGDDMLVASWFDIFRITPEGEVVWQFEHIGMVEHVLDLGERVAVLGDDRKGHTPAPMVILDPDTPPRYDGLPTEEEPTEPSSGEYSGALSEEEEQQVEQRPNLPEEAGGILDTLHEEMEIQVDEQVVEVDLLEDLAESARAINLPPVADAGDDRTVEADEEGKATVLLDGGRSYDPDGTIEGWAWEDGRGRVIGDTPQIRVRLASGVHAFHLTVTDDRRASTRATITVQVR
;
A
#
# COMPACT_ATOMS: atom_id res chain seq x y z
N MET A 1 -21.67 -13.53 -8.18
CA MET A 1 -20.69 -14.58 -7.82
C MET A 1 -19.48 -14.31 -8.68
N ARG A 2 -18.34 -13.97 -8.08
CA ARG A 2 -17.13 -13.63 -8.84
C ARG A 2 -16.45 -14.94 -9.24
N GLY A 3 -15.96 -15.01 -10.47
CA GLY A 3 -15.17 -16.14 -10.91
C GLY A 3 -13.83 -16.17 -10.17
N THR A 4 -13.31 -17.35 -9.88
CA THR A 4 -11.99 -17.51 -9.24
C THR A 4 -11.05 -18.31 -10.13
N ILE A 5 -9.75 -18.06 -9.98
CA ILE A 5 -8.70 -18.85 -10.65
C ILE A 5 -7.81 -19.49 -9.59
N ASP A 6 -7.11 -20.57 -9.96
CA ASP A 6 -6.12 -21.21 -9.10
C ASP A 6 -4.72 -20.69 -9.43
N ALA A 7 -3.84 -20.72 -8.44
CA ALA A 7 -2.41 -20.51 -8.65
C ALA A 7 -1.79 -21.62 -9.51
N LEU A 8 -0.95 -21.24 -10.47
CA LEU A 8 -0.13 -22.21 -11.22
C LEU A 8 0.99 -22.77 -10.36
N ALA A 9 1.61 -21.91 -9.55
CA ALA A 9 2.68 -22.27 -8.63
C ALA A 9 2.63 -21.37 -7.39
N SER A 10 3.04 -21.92 -6.26
CA SER A 10 3.29 -21.20 -5.01
C SER A 10 4.72 -21.50 -4.60
N ILE A 11 5.50 -20.45 -4.36
CA ILE A 11 6.94 -20.52 -4.14
C ILE A 11 7.23 -19.81 -2.83
N ASP A 12 7.75 -20.56 -1.86
CA ASP A 12 8.19 -19.99 -0.60
C ASP A 12 9.37 -19.07 -0.83
N ILE A 13 9.27 -17.84 -0.31
CA ILE A 13 10.35 -16.86 -0.30
C ILE A 13 10.87 -16.72 1.13
N ASP A 14 12.15 -16.46 1.30
CA ASP A 14 12.77 -16.39 2.63
C ASP A 14 12.46 -15.06 3.35
N GLU A 15 12.21 -14.00 2.59
CA GLU A 15 11.94 -12.64 3.08
C GLU A 15 10.92 -11.90 2.23
N VAL A 16 10.30 -10.86 2.82
CA VAL A 16 9.36 -9.97 2.12
C VAL A 16 10.13 -9.15 1.09
N ALA A 17 9.65 -9.16 -0.15
CA ALA A 17 10.16 -8.31 -1.21
C ALA A 17 9.79 -6.85 -0.95
N ARG A 18 10.76 -5.93 -1.00
CA ARG A 18 10.56 -4.49 -0.83
C ARG A 18 10.55 -3.72 -2.13
N CYS A 19 11.38 -4.16 -3.05
CA CYS A 19 11.49 -3.61 -4.37
C CYS A 19 11.59 -4.77 -5.35
N THR A 20 11.03 -4.54 -6.52
CA THR A 20 10.91 -5.55 -7.55
C THR A 20 11.17 -4.89 -8.90
N CYS A 21 11.72 -5.65 -9.85
CA CYS A 21 11.79 -5.21 -11.22
C CYS A 21 11.58 -6.39 -12.17
N THR A 22 10.96 -6.11 -13.32
CA THR A 22 10.85 -7.08 -14.41
C THR A 22 12.11 -7.01 -15.29
N LEU A 23 12.55 -8.17 -15.75
CA LEU A 23 13.72 -8.36 -16.59
C LEU A 23 13.30 -8.90 -17.96
N SER A 24 14.26 -9.04 -18.86
CA SER A 24 14.02 -9.67 -20.17
C SER A 24 13.58 -11.14 -20.03
N ASP A 25 12.85 -11.62 -21.03
CA ASP A 25 12.37 -13.02 -21.14
C ASP A 25 11.45 -13.47 -19.99
N GLY A 26 10.75 -12.53 -19.32
CA GLY A 26 9.83 -12.83 -18.23
C GLY A 26 10.53 -13.19 -16.91
N ASN A 27 11.84 -12.98 -16.82
CA ASN A 27 12.56 -13.06 -15.56
C ASN A 27 12.26 -11.81 -14.71
N PHE A 28 12.54 -11.87 -13.42
CA PHE A 28 12.34 -10.74 -12.53
C PHE A 28 13.32 -10.80 -11.37
N ALA A 29 13.48 -9.70 -10.64
CA ALA A 29 14.29 -9.65 -9.44
C ALA A 29 13.52 -9.04 -8.28
N ILE A 30 13.89 -9.47 -7.07
CA ILE A 30 13.37 -8.93 -5.81
C ILE A 30 14.53 -8.51 -4.92
N GLY A 31 14.35 -7.42 -4.17
CA GLY A 31 15.25 -6.97 -3.13
C GLY A 31 14.59 -6.98 -1.77
N CYS A 32 15.32 -7.39 -0.73
CA CYS A 32 14.80 -7.65 0.61
C CYS A 32 15.39 -6.70 1.68
N ASP A 33 14.79 -6.74 2.88
CA ASP A 33 15.21 -5.93 4.02
C ASP A 33 16.59 -6.32 4.58
N SER A 34 16.99 -7.60 4.45
CA SER A 34 18.33 -8.06 4.81
C SER A 34 19.45 -7.52 3.92
N GLY A 35 19.12 -7.08 2.70
CA GLY A 35 20.08 -6.78 1.64
C GLY A 35 20.25 -7.91 0.63
N ALA A 36 19.58 -9.04 0.82
CA ALA A 36 19.49 -10.09 -0.17
C ALA A 36 18.72 -9.59 -1.41
N LEU A 37 19.27 -9.89 -2.57
CA LEU A 37 18.68 -9.67 -3.87
C LEU A 37 18.66 -11.01 -4.61
N HIS A 38 17.48 -11.42 -5.07
CA HIS A 38 17.29 -12.66 -5.79
C HIS A 38 16.75 -12.37 -7.19
N VAL A 39 17.35 -13.02 -8.19
CA VAL A 39 16.85 -13.01 -9.57
C VAL A 39 16.15 -14.34 -9.81
N PHE A 40 14.93 -14.28 -10.30
CA PHE A 40 14.08 -15.42 -10.58
C PHE A 40 13.89 -15.60 -12.08
N GLY A 41 13.82 -16.85 -12.51
CA GLY A 41 13.31 -17.24 -13.81
C GLY A 41 11.80 -16.98 -13.92
N CYS A 42 11.28 -16.98 -15.14
CA CYS A 42 9.82 -16.93 -15.39
C CYS A 42 9.03 -18.10 -14.77
N ASP A 43 9.71 -19.18 -14.37
CA ASP A 43 9.17 -20.32 -13.63
C ASP A 43 9.20 -20.12 -12.11
N GLY A 44 9.76 -19.01 -11.65
CA GLY A 44 9.91 -18.64 -10.24
C GLY A 44 11.04 -19.39 -9.52
N VAL A 45 11.96 -20.00 -10.26
CA VAL A 45 13.19 -20.58 -9.69
C VAL A 45 14.27 -19.51 -9.59
N VAL A 46 14.97 -19.43 -8.45
CA VAL A 46 16.11 -18.52 -8.28
C VAL A 46 17.23 -18.91 -9.26
N ILE A 47 17.61 -17.98 -10.13
CA ILE A 47 18.69 -18.14 -11.11
C ILE A 47 19.98 -17.45 -10.69
N ASP A 48 19.90 -16.41 -9.86
CA ASP A 48 21.05 -15.65 -9.37
C ASP A 48 20.73 -14.99 -8.02
N SER A 49 21.76 -14.70 -7.23
CA SER A 49 21.59 -14.01 -5.94
C SER A 49 22.83 -13.24 -5.54
N VAL A 50 22.61 -12.03 -5.03
CA VAL A 50 23.65 -11.11 -4.56
C VAL A 50 23.21 -10.53 -3.21
N ASP A 51 24.17 -10.33 -2.32
CA ASP A 51 23.96 -9.63 -1.04
C ASP A 51 24.57 -8.23 -1.14
N LEU A 52 23.75 -7.19 -1.00
CA LEU A 52 24.19 -5.80 -0.99
C LEU A 52 24.63 -5.31 0.39
N GLY A 53 24.54 -6.16 1.42
CA GLY A 53 25.01 -5.90 2.78
C GLY A 53 24.07 -5.05 3.64
N SER A 54 23.08 -4.39 3.05
CA SER A 54 22.00 -3.70 3.75
C SER A 54 20.74 -3.60 2.89
N ARG A 55 19.61 -3.27 3.53
CA ARG A 55 18.26 -3.17 2.92
C ARG A 55 18.31 -2.63 1.49
N VAL A 56 17.74 -3.38 0.56
CA VAL A 56 17.60 -2.94 -0.83
C VAL A 56 16.46 -1.93 -0.90
N VAL A 57 16.78 -0.68 -1.26
CA VAL A 57 15.81 0.43 -1.35
C VAL A 57 15.29 0.67 -2.76
N GLY A 58 15.98 0.14 -3.76
CA GLY A 58 15.60 0.30 -5.15
C GLY A 58 16.25 -0.77 -6.00
N LEU A 59 15.50 -1.22 -7.00
CA LEU A 59 15.89 -2.32 -7.89
C LEU A 59 15.34 -2.02 -9.28
N ASP A 60 16.19 -2.05 -10.29
CA ASP A 60 15.78 -1.77 -11.67
C ASP A 60 16.70 -2.45 -12.69
N ARG A 61 16.26 -2.47 -13.94
CA ARG A 61 16.99 -3.02 -15.08
C ARG A 61 17.81 -1.94 -15.77
N LEU A 62 19.09 -2.21 -15.98
CA LEU A 62 20.00 -1.34 -16.72
C LEU A 62 20.57 -2.06 -17.93
N GLY A 63 19.85 -2.01 -19.05
CA GLY A 63 20.21 -2.79 -20.24
C GLY A 63 20.07 -4.28 -19.97
N ASP A 64 21.18 -5.01 -19.98
CA ASP A 64 21.29 -6.44 -19.63
C ASP A 64 21.72 -6.69 -18.17
N LEU A 65 21.92 -5.62 -17.39
CA LEU A 65 22.32 -5.69 -15.99
C LEU A 65 21.10 -5.49 -15.07
N VAL A 66 21.21 -6.02 -13.87
CA VAL A 66 20.35 -5.67 -12.74
C VAL A 66 21.10 -4.68 -11.87
N VAL A 67 20.43 -3.65 -11.40
CA VAL A 67 21.01 -2.63 -10.52
C VAL A 67 20.21 -2.57 -9.24
N GLY A 68 20.92 -2.66 -8.12
CA GLY A 68 20.34 -2.49 -6.80
C GLY A 68 20.98 -1.33 -6.05
N ALA A 69 20.16 -0.58 -5.32
CA ALA A 69 20.59 0.45 -4.38
C ALA A 69 20.36 -0.03 -2.95
N SER A 70 21.32 0.25 -2.06
CA SER A 70 21.30 -0.20 -0.66
C SER A 70 21.20 0.98 0.31
N SER A 71 20.52 0.78 1.44
CA SER A 71 20.17 1.86 2.38
C SER A 71 21.37 2.50 3.07
N THR A 72 22.47 1.77 3.23
CA THR A 72 23.70 2.27 3.89
C THR A 72 24.94 2.14 3.02
N GLY A 73 24.81 1.54 1.85
CA GLY A 73 25.91 1.29 0.94
C GLY A 73 25.88 2.25 -0.24
N GLY A 74 25.78 1.70 -1.44
CA GLY A 74 25.65 2.48 -2.66
C GLY A 74 24.82 1.76 -3.70
N VAL A 75 25.10 2.09 -4.95
CA VAL A 75 24.48 1.49 -6.13
C VAL A 75 25.42 0.45 -6.71
N SER A 76 24.92 -0.77 -6.95
CA SER A 76 25.70 -1.85 -7.53
C SER A 76 24.99 -2.41 -8.75
N ALA A 77 25.69 -2.51 -9.86
CA ALA A 77 25.20 -3.18 -11.06
C ALA A 77 25.90 -4.51 -11.25
N PHE A 78 25.14 -5.55 -11.56
CA PHE A 78 25.67 -6.90 -11.64
C PHE A 78 24.98 -7.73 -12.71
N ARG A 79 25.67 -8.81 -13.08
CA ARG A 79 25.17 -9.90 -13.92
C ARG A 79 25.99 -11.14 -13.59
N THR A 80 25.45 -12.06 -12.78
CA THR A 80 26.18 -13.20 -12.17
C THR A 80 27.33 -12.79 -11.24
N GLU A 81 28.08 -11.77 -11.59
CA GLU A 81 29.10 -11.10 -10.78
C GLU A 81 28.88 -9.57 -10.85
N PRO A 82 29.32 -8.82 -9.81
CA PRO A 82 29.32 -7.37 -9.84
C PRO A 82 30.12 -6.82 -11.03
N ARG A 83 29.51 -5.91 -11.79
CA ARG A 83 30.15 -5.20 -12.90
C ARG A 83 30.81 -3.92 -12.43
N TRP A 84 30.10 -3.18 -11.58
CA TRP A 84 30.60 -1.97 -10.95
C TRP A 84 29.81 -1.67 -9.68
N GLU A 85 30.43 -0.88 -8.81
CA GLU A 85 29.84 -0.38 -7.58
C GLU A 85 30.12 1.13 -7.50
N HIS A 86 29.12 1.89 -7.11
CA HIS A 86 29.20 3.32 -6.86
C HIS A 86 28.82 3.59 -5.39
N PRO A 87 29.78 3.89 -4.51
CA PRO A 87 29.50 4.14 -3.10
C PRO A 87 28.74 5.46 -2.90
N VAL A 88 27.77 5.46 -1.98
CA VAL A 88 27.00 6.64 -1.60
C VAL A 88 27.08 6.82 -0.08
N ASP A 89 27.97 7.70 0.38
CA ASP A 89 28.29 7.81 1.82
C ASP A 89 27.09 8.10 2.73
N SER A 90 26.06 8.76 2.21
CA SER A 90 24.82 9.08 2.93
C SER A 90 23.75 7.98 2.87
N GLY A 91 24.03 6.86 2.19
CA GLY A 91 23.07 5.80 1.93
C GLY A 91 22.05 6.18 0.86
N CYS A 92 21.51 5.19 0.16
CA CYS A 92 20.46 5.40 -0.84
C CYS A 92 19.07 5.36 -0.18
N GLU A 93 18.17 6.23 -0.61
CA GLU A 93 16.77 6.23 -0.17
C GLU A 93 15.81 5.74 -1.27
N MET A 94 16.13 6.05 -2.53
CA MET A 94 15.32 5.66 -3.68
C MET A 94 16.16 5.63 -4.95
N MET A 95 15.66 4.91 -5.94
CA MET A 95 16.31 4.74 -7.23
C MET A 95 15.25 4.60 -8.32
N ALA A 96 15.57 5.11 -9.51
CA ALA A 96 14.85 4.81 -10.74
C ALA A 96 15.86 4.68 -11.89
N ALA A 97 15.54 3.92 -12.92
CA ALA A 97 16.35 3.83 -14.12
C ALA A 97 15.60 4.31 -15.38
N TRP A 98 16.36 4.69 -16.39
CA TRP A 98 15.88 4.91 -17.76
C TRP A 98 17.02 4.62 -18.73
N ALA A 99 16.73 4.18 -19.95
CA ALA A 99 17.66 4.11 -21.09
C ALA A 99 19.18 4.14 -20.79
N GLY A 100 19.70 3.12 -20.09
CA GLY A 100 21.15 3.00 -19.82
C GLY A 100 21.70 3.94 -18.74
N HIS A 101 20.85 4.55 -17.91
CA HIS A 101 21.19 5.38 -16.78
C HIS A 101 20.37 5.00 -15.55
N VAL A 102 20.89 5.36 -14.39
CA VAL A 102 20.22 5.22 -13.09
C VAL A 102 20.31 6.54 -12.37
N VAL A 103 19.20 6.99 -11.79
CA VAL A 103 19.19 8.09 -10.83
C VAL A 103 18.99 7.52 -9.43
N VAL A 104 19.80 7.99 -8.50
CA VAL A 104 19.69 7.63 -7.09
C VAL A 104 19.54 8.89 -6.25
N ALA A 105 18.62 8.85 -5.29
CA ALA A 105 18.54 9.85 -4.24
C ALA A 105 19.17 9.31 -2.97
N ASP A 106 19.98 10.13 -2.31
CA ASP A 106 20.66 9.79 -1.07
C ASP A 106 20.04 10.48 0.15
N GLY A 107 20.38 9.97 1.34
CA GLY A 107 19.89 10.52 2.61
C GLY A 107 20.36 11.93 2.95
N SER A 108 21.17 12.55 2.11
CA SER A 108 21.50 13.98 2.22
C SER A 108 20.57 14.86 1.38
N GLY A 109 19.62 14.28 0.63
CA GLY A 109 18.78 14.99 -0.32
C GLY A 109 19.50 15.33 -1.63
N CYS A 110 20.57 14.60 -1.96
CA CYS A 110 21.26 14.72 -3.22
C CYS A 110 20.76 13.66 -4.22
N LEU A 111 20.56 14.09 -5.45
CA LEU A 111 20.20 13.27 -6.57
C LEU A 111 21.42 13.11 -7.48
N THR A 112 21.81 11.88 -7.80
CA THR A 112 22.99 11.56 -8.62
C THR A 112 22.58 10.67 -9.78
N VAL A 113 23.00 11.03 -11.00
CA VAL A 113 22.79 10.23 -12.21
C VAL A 113 24.07 9.47 -12.54
N LEU A 114 23.93 8.16 -12.71
CA LEU A 114 24.97 7.22 -13.09
C LEU A 114 24.69 6.66 -14.48
N ALA A 115 25.72 6.60 -15.33
CA ALA A 115 25.64 5.92 -16.62
C ALA A 115 25.74 4.39 -16.47
N ALA A 116 25.55 3.68 -17.57
CA ALA A 116 25.64 2.22 -17.68
C ALA A 116 26.95 1.61 -17.13
N ASP A 117 28.04 2.38 -17.13
CA ASP A 117 29.36 1.97 -16.63
C ASP A 117 29.63 2.38 -15.16
N GLY A 118 28.63 2.96 -14.48
CA GLY A 118 28.72 3.44 -13.10
C GLY A 118 29.35 4.82 -12.95
N SER A 119 29.70 5.50 -14.05
CA SER A 119 30.25 6.86 -14.00
C SER A 119 29.16 7.90 -13.70
N GLU A 120 29.49 8.88 -12.86
CA GLU A 120 28.59 10.00 -12.55
C GLU A 120 28.49 10.96 -13.76
N THR A 121 27.27 11.21 -14.22
CA THR A 121 26.99 12.13 -15.34
C THR A 121 26.36 13.44 -14.90
N ALA A 122 25.62 13.44 -13.79
CA ALA A 122 24.99 14.62 -13.22
C ALA A 122 24.76 14.46 -11.72
N LYS A 123 24.74 15.57 -10.99
CA LYS A 123 24.46 15.61 -9.55
C LYS A 123 23.83 16.94 -9.15
N ALA A 124 22.75 16.88 -8.38
CA ALA A 124 22.03 18.06 -7.90
C ALA A 124 21.51 17.83 -6.48
N HIS A 125 21.50 18.88 -5.66
CA HIS A 125 20.93 18.83 -4.31
C HIS A 125 19.55 19.48 -4.32
N LEU A 126 18.51 18.70 -4.01
CA LEU A 126 17.10 19.09 -4.16
C LEU A 126 16.33 19.10 -2.83
N GLY A 127 16.83 18.41 -1.81
CA GLY A 127 16.14 18.13 -0.55
C GLY A 127 15.75 16.67 -0.43
N HIS A 128 15.06 16.29 0.64
CA HIS A 128 14.59 14.92 0.84
C HIS A 128 13.46 14.59 -0.13
N LEU A 129 13.60 13.48 -0.85
CA LEU A 129 12.60 13.03 -1.81
C LEU A 129 11.62 12.08 -1.13
N THR A 130 10.37 12.14 -1.56
CA THR A 130 9.29 11.20 -1.18
C THR A 130 8.83 10.34 -2.37
N GLY A 131 9.21 10.72 -3.60
CA GLY A 131 8.92 9.95 -4.80
C GLY A 131 9.84 10.35 -5.96
N LEU A 132 10.14 9.37 -6.81
CA LEU A 132 11.00 9.53 -7.98
C LEU A 132 10.46 8.66 -9.11
N ALA A 133 10.33 9.23 -10.30
CA ALA A 133 10.01 8.52 -11.52
C ALA A 133 10.85 9.09 -12.67
N CYS A 134 11.15 8.27 -13.68
CA CYS A 134 11.83 8.74 -14.89
C CYS A 134 11.14 8.20 -16.14
N ALA A 135 11.16 9.01 -17.19
CA ALA A 135 10.77 8.65 -18.54
C ALA A 135 11.97 8.09 -19.31
N GLU A 136 11.69 7.38 -20.41
CA GLU A 136 12.72 6.78 -21.28
C GLU A 136 13.67 7.81 -21.92
N ASP A 137 13.25 9.07 -22.05
CA ASP A 137 14.08 10.16 -22.59
C ASP A 137 15.02 10.79 -21.55
N GLY A 138 14.93 10.35 -20.29
CA GLY A 138 15.71 10.86 -19.17
C GLY A 138 15.11 12.06 -18.44
N THR A 139 13.89 12.47 -18.78
CA THR A 139 13.12 13.38 -17.93
C THR A 139 12.78 12.64 -16.65
N CYS A 140 13.03 13.25 -15.50
CA CYS A 140 12.68 12.69 -14.20
C CYS A 140 11.75 13.62 -13.44
N ALA A 141 10.89 13.04 -12.61
CA ALA A 141 10.01 13.74 -11.69
C ALA A 141 10.46 13.43 -10.27
N ALA A 142 10.70 14.47 -9.48
CA ALA A 142 11.07 14.35 -8.08
C ALA A 142 9.99 15.00 -7.21
N ALA A 143 9.35 14.21 -6.37
CA ALA A 143 8.49 14.67 -5.29
C ALA A 143 9.33 14.87 -4.03
N LEU A 144 9.16 16.01 -3.37
CA LEU A 144 9.91 16.40 -2.18
C LEU A 144 9.04 16.31 -0.92
N GLU A 145 9.69 16.15 0.23
CA GLU A 145 9.02 16.10 1.55
C GLU A 145 8.28 17.42 1.88
N ASP A 146 8.75 18.55 1.36
CA ASP A 146 8.10 19.85 1.49
C ASP A 146 6.88 20.05 0.55
N GLY A 147 6.47 18.99 -0.16
CA GLY A 147 5.33 18.98 -1.05
C GLY A 147 5.61 19.54 -2.44
N ARG A 148 6.84 19.98 -2.75
CA ARG A 148 7.17 20.45 -4.10
C ARG A 148 7.33 19.27 -5.06
N LEU A 149 6.90 19.48 -6.31
CA LEU A 149 7.14 18.57 -7.41
C LEU A 149 8.07 19.26 -8.42
N LEU A 150 9.20 18.63 -8.72
CA LEU A 150 10.17 19.09 -9.69
C LEU A 150 10.17 18.17 -10.91
N ILE A 151 10.15 18.77 -12.10
CA ILE A 151 10.36 18.07 -13.37
C ILE A 151 11.75 18.45 -13.86
N LEU A 152 12.59 17.46 -14.02
CA LEU A 152 14.02 17.59 -14.23
C LEU A 152 14.37 17.03 -15.60
N GLY A 153 15.29 17.71 -16.29
CA GLY A 153 15.91 17.16 -17.49
C GLY A 153 16.96 16.10 -17.16
N PRO A 154 17.55 15.45 -18.19
CA PRO A 154 18.52 14.36 -17.99
C PRO A 154 19.81 14.75 -17.26
N ARG A 155 20.10 16.05 -17.11
CA ARG A 155 21.26 16.55 -16.34
C ARG A 155 20.83 17.17 -15.01
N LEU A 156 19.62 16.85 -14.56
CA LEU A 156 19.00 17.35 -13.33
C LEU A 156 18.76 18.87 -13.31
N GLU A 157 18.68 19.50 -14.49
CA GLU A 157 18.21 20.86 -14.62
C GLU A 157 16.69 20.94 -14.38
N VAL A 158 16.23 21.90 -13.59
CA VAL A 158 14.79 22.09 -13.34
C VAL A 158 14.13 22.65 -14.60
N LEU A 159 13.27 21.86 -15.23
CA LEU A 159 12.44 22.26 -16.36
C LEU A 159 11.18 22.96 -15.87
N HIS A 160 10.51 22.36 -14.88
CA HIS A 160 9.29 22.89 -14.26
C HIS A 160 9.26 22.59 -12.76
N GLU A 161 8.52 23.42 -12.04
CA GLU A 161 8.30 23.29 -10.59
C GLU A 161 6.81 23.54 -10.30
N SER A 162 6.23 22.66 -9.49
CA SER A 162 4.89 22.77 -8.93
C SER A 162 5.04 22.89 -7.41
N PRO A 163 4.95 24.12 -6.85
CA PRO A 163 5.13 24.32 -5.42
C PRO A 163 3.94 23.78 -4.62
N ALA A 164 4.16 23.45 -3.35
CA ALA A 164 3.06 23.24 -2.42
C ALA A 164 2.35 24.57 -2.16
N ALA A 165 1.05 24.52 -1.84
CA ALA A 165 0.31 25.70 -1.42
C ALA A 165 0.88 26.30 -0.11
N GLU A 166 1.07 27.62 -0.05
CA GLU A 166 1.71 28.30 1.10
C GLU A 166 0.91 28.17 2.41
N ASP A 167 -0.40 27.93 2.30
CA ASP A 167 -1.34 27.82 3.41
C ASP A 167 -1.70 26.36 3.74
N ASP A 168 -0.97 25.39 3.17
CA ASP A 168 -1.27 23.97 3.29
C ASP A 168 -0.03 23.10 3.49
N VAL A 169 -0.26 21.85 3.89
CA VAL A 169 0.72 20.78 3.78
C VAL A 169 0.24 19.84 2.68
N GLU A 170 0.87 19.94 1.51
CA GLU A 170 0.60 19.05 0.39
C GLU A 170 1.69 17.99 0.26
N THR A 171 1.31 16.81 -0.22
CA THR A 171 2.25 15.73 -0.54
C THR A 171 1.92 15.16 -1.92
N ILE A 172 2.93 14.58 -2.57
CA ILE A 172 2.75 13.83 -3.81
C ILE A 172 2.71 12.35 -3.46
N SER A 173 1.63 11.68 -3.83
CA SER A 173 1.39 10.27 -3.47
C SER A 173 1.84 9.30 -4.57
N CYS A 174 1.72 9.70 -5.84
CA CYS A 174 2.09 8.84 -6.97
C CYS A 174 2.65 9.67 -8.13
N LEU A 175 3.57 9.07 -8.89
CA LEU A 175 4.18 9.63 -10.09
C LEU A 175 4.22 8.55 -11.17
N VAL A 176 3.79 8.86 -12.39
CA VAL A 176 3.99 7.97 -13.54
C VAL A 176 4.21 8.79 -14.81
N PHE A 177 5.17 8.37 -15.62
CA PHE A 177 5.35 8.91 -16.97
C PHE A 177 4.57 8.06 -17.98
N ARG A 178 3.91 8.74 -18.90
CA ARG A 178 3.36 8.13 -20.12
C ARG A 178 4.47 7.93 -21.16
N SER A 179 4.19 7.06 -22.12
CA SER A 179 5.10 6.75 -23.24
C SER A 179 5.44 7.96 -24.12
N ASP A 180 4.59 9.00 -24.12
CA ASP A 180 4.80 10.27 -24.82
C ASP A 180 5.56 11.32 -24.00
N GLY A 181 6.05 10.95 -22.80
CA GLY A 181 6.82 11.82 -21.91
C GLY A 181 5.96 12.73 -21.01
N VAL A 182 4.63 12.65 -21.06
CA VAL A 182 3.77 13.38 -20.13
C VAL A 182 3.80 12.72 -18.76
N LEU A 183 4.11 13.51 -17.72
CA LEU A 183 4.03 13.10 -16.32
C LEU A 183 2.59 13.23 -15.82
N ALA A 184 2.08 12.22 -15.13
CA ALA A 184 0.93 12.33 -14.26
C ALA A 184 1.39 12.23 -12.79
N ALA A 185 1.08 13.26 -12.01
CA ALA A 185 1.45 13.36 -10.61
C ALA A 185 0.21 13.53 -9.74
N ALA A 186 -0.01 12.60 -8.81
CA ALA A 186 -1.13 12.69 -7.87
C ALA A 186 -0.68 13.42 -6.61
N ARG A 187 -1.40 14.48 -6.28
CA ARG A 187 -1.13 15.36 -5.15
C ARG A 187 -2.33 15.36 -4.21
N ASN A 188 -2.05 15.36 -2.92
CA ASN A 188 -3.05 15.42 -1.88
C ASN A 188 -2.69 16.45 -0.81
N SER A 189 -3.68 17.26 -0.45
CA SER A 189 -3.66 18.14 0.72
C SER A 189 -3.87 17.32 2.00
N LEU A 190 -3.18 17.69 3.07
CA LEU A 190 -3.35 17.14 4.41
C LEU A 190 -4.01 18.14 5.37
N GLY A 191 -4.07 19.42 4.98
CA GLY A 191 -4.68 20.49 5.76
C GLY A 191 -6.12 20.78 5.33
N MET A 192 -6.71 21.80 5.93
CA MET A 192 -7.99 22.35 5.44
C MET A 192 -7.69 23.31 4.29
N THR A 193 -8.16 22.98 3.09
CA THR A 193 -8.08 23.88 1.94
C THR A 193 -8.94 25.12 2.20
N VAL A 194 -8.32 26.31 2.15
CA VAL A 194 -9.02 27.59 2.42
C VAL A 194 -9.63 28.17 1.13
N ASP A 195 -9.31 27.59 -0.02
CA ASP A 195 -9.76 27.99 -1.37
C ASP A 195 -10.57 26.87 -2.07
N GLU A 196 -10.86 27.04 -3.36
CA GLU A 196 -11.60 26.06 -4.18
C GLU A 196 -10.71 24.95 -4.77
N ARG A 197 -9.46 24.79 -4.31
CA ARG A 197 -8.59 23.74 -4.84
C ARG A 197 -9.08 22.35 -4.38
N PRO A 198 -9.01 21.33 -5.25
CA PRO A 198 -9.34 19.98 -4.82
C PRO A 198 -8.35 19.47 -3.79
N GLU A 199 -8.86 18.80 -2.74
CA GLU A 199 -8.04 18.13 -1.73
C GLU A 199 -7.13 17.07 -2.36
N ASN A 200 -7.68 16.27 -3.27
CA ASN A 200 -6.94 15.30 -4.06
C ASN A 200 -7.03 15.68 -5.54
N ARG A 201 -5.89 15.75 -6.21
CA ARG A 201 -5.83 16.11 -7.63
C ARG A 201 -4.74 15.37 -8.38
N LEU A 202 -4.96 15.20 -9.66
CA LEU A 202 -3.97 14.74 -10.61
C LEU A 202 -3.49 15.91 -11.45
N GLU A 203 -2.19 16.19 -11.42
CA GLU A 203 -1.53 17.19 -12.27
C GLU A 203 -0.83 16.49 -13.44
N CYS A 204 -1.10 16.93 -14.66
CA CYS A 204 -0.49 16.38 -15.86
C CYS A 204 0.47 17.39 -16.47
N TRP A 205 1.75 17.02 -16.61
CA TRP A 205 2.82 17.92 -17.01
C TRP A 205 3.57 17.42 -18.23
N HIS A 206 3.85 18.33 -19.17
CA HIS A 206 4.73 18.05 -20.29
C HIS A 206 6.07 18.77 -20.09
N PRO A 207 7.22 18.11 -20.34
CA PRO A 207 8.54 18.66 -20.04
C PRO A 207 8.85 19.99 -20.74
N GLU A 208 8.25 20.24 -21.91
CA GLU A 208 8.43 21.51 -22.65
C GLU A 208 7.25 22.49 -22.50
N ARG A 209 6.03 22.00 -22.24
CA ARG A 209 4.81 22.83 -22.29
C ARG A 209 4.35 23.25 -20.89
N GLY A 210 4.88 22.64 -19.83
CA GLY A 210 4.42 22.81 -18.46
C GLY A 210 3.13 22.05 -18.17
N LEU A 211 2.35 22.56 -17.23
CA LEU A 211 1.08 21.97 -16.80
C LEU A 211 0.06 21.97 -17.95
N LEU A 212 -0.40 20.77 -18.32
CA LEU A 212 -1.41 20.55 -19.35
C LEU A 212 -2.83 20.63 -18.78
N ASN A 213 -3.09 19.90 -17.69
CA ASN A 213 -4.39 19.87 -17.02
C ASN A 213 -4.23 19.44 -15.55
N THR A 214 -5.26 19.78 -14.79
CA THR A 214 -5.46 19.33 -13.41
C THR A 214 -6.86 18.77 -13.31
N SER A 215 -6.99 17.60 -12.71
CA SER A 215 -8.27 16.91 -12.50
C SER A 215 -8.45 16.60 -11.03
N GLU A 216 -9.65 16.81 -10.51
CA GLU A 216 -10.02 16.43 -9.15
C GLU A 216 -10.11 14.90 -9.03
N LEU A 217 -9.75 14.37 -7.87
CA LEU A 217 -9.87 12.97 -7.54
C LEU A 217 -10.81 12.81 -6.33
N PRO A 218 -11.69 11.80 -6.31
CA PRO A 218 -12.61 11.58 -5.20
C PRO A 218 -11.91 11.17 -3.90
N ALA A 219 -10.71 10.60 -4.01
CA ALA A 219 -9.86 10.21 -2.89
C ALA A 219 -8.38 10.23 -3.31
N ARG A 220 -7.49 10.16 -2.31
CA ARG A 220 -6.04 10.07 -2.52
C ARG A 220 -5.69 8.92 -3.46
N ALA A 221 -4.90 9.20 -4.50
CA ALA A 221 -4.36 8.16 -5.37
C ALA A 221 -3.31 7.33 -4.61
N THR A 222 -3.35 6.03 -4.83
CA THR A 222 -2.46 5.05 -4.21
C THR A 222 -1.72 4.23 -5.28
N ALA A 223 -2.23 4.18 -6.50
CA ALA A 223 -1.58 3.60 -7.65
C ALA A 223 -1.91 4.38 -8.93
N LEU A 224 -0.95 4.47 -9.84
CA LEU A 224 -1.13 5.04 -11.17
C LEU A 224 -0.61 4.07 -12.23
N MET A 225 -1.34 3.95 -13.33
CA MET A 225 -0.90 3.22 -14.51
C MET A 225 -1.09 4.10 -15.74
N ALA A 226 0.00 4.42 -16.42
CA ALA A 226 -0.05 5.18 -17.67
C ALA A 226 -0.79 4.41 -18.76
N THR A 227 -1.56 5.12 -19.59
CA THR A 227 -2.18 4.59 -20.81
C THR A 227 -1.75 5.44 -22.02
N ASP A 228 -2.12 4.98 -23.21
CA ASP A 228 -1.80 5.70 -24.46
C ASP A 228 -2.40 7.11 -24.51
N SER A 229 -3.58 7.33 -23.94
CA SER A 229 -4.29 8.62 -23.92
C SER A 229 -4.28 9.32 -22.56
N GLY A 230 -3.93 8.61 -21.49
CA GLY A 230 -4.38 8.94 -20.16
C GLY A 230 -3.62 8.24 -19.04
N VAL A 231 -4.33 8.06 -17.93
CA VAL A 231 -3.89 7.31 -16.76
C VAL A 231 -5.07 6.59 -16.14
N ILE A 232 -4.84 5.38 -15.64
CA ILE A 232 -5.74 4.70 -14.70
C ILE A 232 -5.28 5.03 -13.28
N VAL A 233 -6.21 5.45 -12.44
CA VAL A 233 -5.96 5.87 -11.06
C VAL A 233 -6.65 4.91 -10.11
N GLY A 234 -5.86 4.23 -9.28
CA GLY A 234 -6.34 3.51 -8.12
C GLY A 234 -6.35 4.43 -6.90
N CYS A 235 -7.45 4.46 -6.17
CA CYS A 235 -7.65 5.33 -5.01
C CYS A 235 -7.68 4.55 -3.68
N PHE A 236 -7.37 5.27 -2.60
CA PHE A 236 -7.42 4.77 -1.23
C PHE A 236 -8.81 4.28 -0.81
N ASP A 237 -9.87 4.88 -1.35
CA ASP A 237 -11.25 4.48 -1.06
C ASP A 237 -11.74 3.30 -1.92
N GLY A 238 -10.86 2.69 -2.72
CA GLY A 238 -11.19 1.58 -3.62
C GLY A 238 -11.74 2.00 -4.98
N SER A 239 -11.83 3.30 -5.28
CA SER A 239 -12.22 3.77 -6.62
C SER A 239 -11.13 3.46 -7.65
N LEU A 240 -11.53 2.98 -8.83
CA LEU A 240 -10.68 2.79 -9.99
C LEU A 240 -11.18 3.68 -11.12
N LEU A 241 -10.38 4.64 -11.55
CA LEU A 241 -10.78 5.71 -12.47
C LEU A 241 -9.95 5.68 -13.75
N SER A 242 -10.56 6.03 -14.86
CA SER A 242 -9.90 6.32 -16.13
C SER A 242 -9.91 7.83 -16.36
N LEU A 243 -8.75 8.42 -16.62
CA LEU A 243 -8.61 9.84 -16.94
C LEU A 243 -7.79 10.03 -18.21
N ASP A 244 -8.42 10.57 -19.26
CA ASP A 244 -7.70 10.98 -20.46
C ASP A 244 -7.07 12.37 -20.26
N ILE A 245 -5.81 12.52 -20.65
CA ILE A 245 -5.10 13.79 -20.47
C ILE A 245 -5.70 14.83 -21.42
N GLY A 246 -6.22 15.90 -20.84
CA GLY A 246 -6.92 16.97 -21.55
C GLY A 246 -8.45 16.87 -21.49
N ASP A 247 -9.00 15.74 -21.05
CA ASP A 247 -10.40 15.68 -20.62
C ASP A 247 -10.54 16.21 -19.18
N ARG A 248 -11.72 16.73 -18.86
CA ARG A 248 -12.09 17.25 -17.55
C ARG A 248 -12.89 16.25 -16.71
N GLN A 249 -13.39 15.18 -17.31
CA GLN A 249 -14.18 14.19 -16.59
C GLN A 249 -13.43 12.88 -16.45
N GLU A 250 -13.25 12.46 -15.21
CA GLU A 250 -12.90 11.11 -14.86
C GLU A 250 -14.06 10.15 -15.12
N ARG A 251 -13.73 8.94 -15.54
CA ARG A 251 -14.69 7.84 -15.68
C ARG A 251 -14.42 6.80 -14.61
N LEU A 252 -15.38 6.57 -13.71
CA LEU A 252 -15.33 5.45 -12.78
C LEU A 252 -15.43 4.14 -13.56
N ILE A 253 -14.39 3.31 -13.46
CA ILE A 253 -14.35 1.94 -13.99
C ILE A 253 -15.01 1.00 -13.00
N ALA A 254 -14.51 0.97 -11.76
CA ALA A 254 -14.97 0.07 -10.71
C ALA A 254 -14.83 0.70 -9.33
N LYS A 255 -15.61 0.21 -8.38
CA LYS A 255 -15.50 0.53 -6.95
C LYS A 255 -15.27 -0.77 -6.19
N LEU A 256 -14.05 -0.93 -5.67
CA LEU A 256 -13.67 -2.06 -4.84
C LEU A 256 -13.97 -1.77 -3.37
N ASP A 257 -14.04 -2.83 -2.56
CA ASP A 257 -14.39 -2.76 -1.14
C ASP A 257 -13.23 -2.20 -0.29
N TYR A 258 -11.99 -2.29 -0.81
CA TYR A 258 -10.77 -1.87 -0.13
C TYR A 258 -9.91 -0.99 -1.03
N GLN A 259 -8.89 -0.35 -0.46
CA GLN A 259 -7.94 0.49 -1.19
C GLN A 259 -7.33 -0.24 -2.39
N VAL A 260 -7.15 0.46 -3.50
CA VAL A 260 -6.34 -0.05 -4.60
C VAL A 260 -4.87 0.13 -4.22
N SER A 261 -4.09 -0.94 -4.31
CA SER A 261 -2.65 -0.94 -3.96
C SER A 261 -1.74 -1.03 -5.17
N GLY A 262 -2.24 -1.52 -6.30
CA GLY A 262 -1.50 -1.61 -7.54
C GLY A 262 -2.43 -1.78 -8.73
N VAL A 263 -2.01 -1.27 -9.88
CA VAL A 263 -2.70 -1.43 -11.17
C VAL A 263 -1.65 -1.68 -12.23
N CYS A 264 -1.82 -2.72 -13.04
CA CYS A 264 -0.99 -2.97 -14.21
C CYS A 264 -1.83 -3.43 -15.40
N ALA A 265 -1.32 -3.21 -16.61
CA ALA A 265 -2.02 -3.51 -17.84
C ALA A 265 -1.93 -5.02 -18.13
N TRP A 266 -2.99 -5.59 -18.69
CA TRP A 266 -3.00 -6.98 -19.14
C TRP A 266 -3.83 -7.14 -20.41
N GLY A 267 -3.16 -7.11 -21.57
CA GLY A 267 -3.84 -7.04 -22.85
C GLY A 267 -4.71 -5.79 -22.94
N ASP A 268 -6.01 -5.97 -23.20
CA ASP A 268 -7.00 -4.89 -23.18
C ASP A 268 -7.59 -4.64 -21.77
N ASP A 269 -7.35 -5.55 -20.82
CA ASP A 269 -7.84 -5.48 -19.45
C ASP A 269 -6.76 -4.89 -18.51
N MET A 270 -7.07 -4.86 -17.22
CA MET A 270 -6.12 -4.50 -16.17
C MET A 270 -6.17 -5.48 -15.00
N LEU A 271 -5.02 -5.70 -14.38
CA LEU A 271 -4.93 -6.39 -13.10
C LEU A 271 -4.87 -5.34 -11.99
N VAL A 272 -5.72 -5.51 -10.98
CA VAL A 272 -5.91 -4.57 -9.89
C VAL A 272 -5.71 -5.30 -8.58
N ALA A 273 -4.70 -4.89 -7.83
CA ALA A 273 -4.45 -5.39 -6.49
C ALA A 273 -5.17 -4.53 -5.46
N SER A 274 -5.97 -5.14 -4.59
CA SER A 274 -6.66 -4.47 -3.49
C SER A 274 -6.64 -5.34 -2.24
N TRP A 275 -5.88 -4.90 -1.23
CA TRP A 275 -5.67 -5.66 0.01
C TRP A 275 -5.10 -7.06 -0.26
N PHE A 276 -5.87 -8.12 -0.03
CA PHE A 276 -5.48 -9.51 -0.24
C PHE A 276 -5.86 -10.00 -1.65
N ASP A 277 -6.65 -9.23 -2.38
CA ASP A 277 -7.25 -9.67 -3.63
C ASP A 277 -6.53 -9.09 -4.85
N ILE A 278 -6.48 -9.91 -5.90
CA ILE A 278 -6.13 -9.50 -7.26
C ILE A 278 -7.35 -9.72 -8.14
N PHE A 279 -7.71 -8.69 -8.91
CA PHE A 279 -8.82 -8.72 -9.84
C PHE A 279 -8.30 -8.55 -11.26
N ARG A 280 -8.86 -9.31 -12.21
CA ARG A 280 -8.84 -8.91 -13.62
C ARG A 280 -10.11 -8.15 -13.94
N ILE A 281 -9.96 -6.89 -14.34
CA ILE A 281 -11.07 -5.97 -14.59
C ILE A 281 -10.99 -5.46 -16.03
N THR A 282 -12.11 -5.48 -16.75
CA THR A 282 -12.17 -4.93 -18.11
C THR A 282 -12.22 -3.40 -18.08
N PRO A 283 -11.93 -2.70 -19.20
CA PRO A 283 -12.07 -1.25 -19.28
C PRO A 283 -13.49 -0.75 -18.94
N GLU A 284 -14.52 -1.56 -19.16
CA GLU A 284 -15.93 -1.27 -18.85
C GLU A 284 -16.28 -1.47 -17.37
N GLY A 285 -15.39 -2.06 -16.57
CA GLY A 285 -15.59 -2.29 -15.13
C GLY A 285 -16.11 -3.68 -14.77
N GLU A 286 -16.12 -4.62 -15.71
CA GLU A 286 -16.50 -6.01 -15.42
C GLU A 286 -15.35 -6.74 -14.73
N VAL A 287 -15.63 -7.39 -13.60
CA VAL A 287 -14.67 -8.26 -12.92
C VAL A 287 -14.71 -9.64 -13.57
N VAL A 288 -13.67 -9.97 -14.33
CA VAL A 288 -13.51 -11.27 -15.01
C VAL A 288 -13.28 -12.38 -13.99
N TRP A 289 -12.34 -12.17 -13.08
CA TRP A 289 -12.06 -13.07 -11.96
C TRP A 289 -11.43 -12.34 -10.78
N GLN A 290 -11.43 -13.00 -9.63
CA GLN A 290 -10.77 -12.61 -8.39
C GLN A 290 -9.88 -13.76 -7.90
N PHE A 291 -8.70 -13.42 -7.39
CA PHE A 291 -7.79 -14.33 -6.70
C PHE A 291 -7.46 -13.76 -5.32
N GLU A 292 -7.65 -14.55 -4.26
CA GLU A 292 -7.30 -14.16 -2.89
C GLU A 292 -5.90 -14.69 -2.55
N HIS A 293 -4.98 -13.76 -2.27
CA HIS A 293 -3.64 -14.03 -1.82
C HIS A 293 -3.59 -14.06 -0.28
N ILE A 294 -2.77 -14.95 0.30
CA ILE A 294 -2.75 -15.13 1.76
C ILE A 294 -2.15 -13.93 2.52
N GLY A 295 -1.25 -13.20 1.85
CA GLY A 295 -0.65 -11.95 2.32
C GLY A 295 -1.22 -10.75 1.60
N MET A 296 -1.09 -9.56 2.19
CA MET A 296 -1.52 -8.32 1.55
C MET A 296 -0.64 -8.07 0.32
N VAL A 297 -1.25 -7.94 -0.85
CA VAL A 297 -0.56 -7.82 -2.14
C VAL A 297 0.22 -6.51 -2.19
N GLU A 298 1.52 -6.60 -2.45
CA GLU A 298 2.41 -5.42 -2.56
C GLU A 298 2.95 -5.26 -3.99
N HIS A 299 3.15 -6.36 -4.72
CA HIS A 299 3.68 -6.32 -6.09
C HIS A 299 2.95 -7.30 -7.01
N VAL A 300 2.66 -6.85 -8.23
CA VAL A 300 2.18 -7.66 -9.35
C VAL A 300 3.11 -7.42 -10.53
N LEU A 301 3.84 -8.45 -10.94
CA LEU A 301 4.87 -8.37 -11.96
C LEU A 301 4.42 -9.09 -13.23
N ASP A 302 4.51 -8.39 -14.36
CA ASP A 302 4.25 -8.95 -15.68
C ASP A 302 5.44 -9.80 -16.16
N LEU A 303 5.21 -11.09 -16.40
CA LEU A 303 6.18 -12.05 -16.92
C LEU A 303 5.92 -12.39 -18.39
N GLY A 304 5.07 -11.63 -19.08
CA GLY A 304 4.65 -11.83 -20.47
C GLY A 304 3.36 -12.64 -20.57
N GLU A 305 3.43 -13.97 -20.43
CA GLU A 305 2.25 -14.85 -20.49
C GLU A 305 1.69 -15.17 -19.10
N ARG A 306 2.36 -14.71 -18.03
CA ARG A 306 2.02 -14.99 -16.64
C ARG A 306 2.28 -13.75 -15.78
N VAL A 307 1.81 -13.80 -14.55
CA VAL A 307 2.16 -12.79 -13.55
C VAL A 307 2.70 -13.41 -12.27
N ALA A 308 3.68 -12.76 -11.66
CA ALA A 308 4.09 -13.06 -10.29
C ALA A 308 3.42 -12.08 -9.33
N VAL A 309 2.81 -12.62 -8.29
CA VAL A 309 2.17 -11.87 -7.21
C VAL A 309 2.99 -12.08 -5.95
N LEU A 310 3.38 -10.98 -5.31
CA LEU A 310 4.06 -10.98 -4.02
C LEU A 310 3.24 -10.19 -3.01
N GLY A 311 3.16 -10.72 -1.80
CA GLY A 311 2.48 -10.06 -0.70
C GLY A 311 3.21 -10.21 0.63
N ASP A 312 2.73 -9.46 1.62
CA ASP A 312 3.25 -9.48 2.99
C ASP A 312 2.19 -10.07 3.93
N ASP A 313 2.53 -11.21 4.57
CA ASP A 313 1.71 -11.77 5.64
C ASP A 313 2.01 -11.00 6.94
N ARG A 314 1.32 -9.87 7.10
CA ARG A 314 1.41 -9.00 8.30
C ARG A 314 1.04 -9.72 9.61
N LYS A 315 0.51 -10.95 9.57
CA LYS A 315 0.01 -11.71 10.73
C LYS A 315 0.95 -12.85 11.14
N GLY A 316 1.74 -13.41 10.23
CA GLY A 316 2.59 -14.58 10.47
C GLY A 316 4.07 -14.21 10.37
N HIS A 317 4.89 -14.70 11.29
CA HIS A 317 6.34 -14.45 11.31
C HIS A 317 7.14 -15.05 10.12
N THR A 318 6.48 -15.32 8.99
CA THR A 318 7.02 -15.85 7.73
C THR A 318 6.41 -15.05 6.57
N PRO A 319 7.22 -14.63 5.58
CA PRO A 319 6.70 -13.92 4.41
C PRO A 319 5.66 -14.75 3.67
N ALA A 320 4.69 -14.09 3.03
CA ALA A 320 3.73 -14.79 2.19
C ALA A 320 4.47 -15.38 0.97
N PRO A 321 4.10 -16.58 0.49
CA PRO A 321 4.72 -17.17 -0.68
C PRO A 321 4.44 -16.30 -1.90
N MET A 322 5.37 -16.30 -2.83
CA MET A 322 5.15 -15.75 -4.15
C MET A 322 4.27 -16.70 -4.95
N VAL A 323 3.27 -16.14 -5.63
CA VAL A 323 2.31 -16.91 -6.44
C VAL A 323 2.47 -16.57 -7.91
N ILE A 324 2.54 -17.59 -8.76
CA ILE A 324 2.48 -17.43 -10.22
C ILE A 324 1.05 -17.70 -10.69
N LEU A 325 0.47 -16.73 -11.39
CA LEU A 325 -0.87 -16.83 -11.99
C LEU A 325 -0.77 -16.82 -13.52
N ASP A 326 -1.72 -17.49 -14.16
CA ASP A 326 -2.05 -17.30 -15.57
C ASP A 326 -3.38 -16.53 -15.64
N PRO A 327 -3.33 -15.21 -15.89
CA PRO A 327 -4.52 -14.37 -15.93
C PRO A 327 -5.56 -14.74 -17.00
N ASP A 328 -5.19 -15.53 -18.00
CA ASP A 328 -6.07 -15.98 -19.08
C ASP A 328 -6.76 -17.32 -18.76
N THR A 329 -6.49 -17.89 -17.59
CA THR A 329 -7.20 -19.07 -17.08
C THR A 329 -8.71 -18.80 -16.97
N PRO A 330 -9.58 -19.65 -17.54
CA PRO A 330 -11.02 -19.49 -17.40
C PRO A 330 -11.47 -19.54 -15.92
N PRO A 331 -12.30 -18.58 -15.46
CA PRO A 331 -12.77 -18.56 -14.09
C PRO A 331 -13.63 -19.77 -13.75
N ARG A 332 -13.47 -20.26 -12.52
CA ARG A 332 -14.36 -21.23 -11.88
C ARG A 332 -15.42 -20.48 -11.08
N TYR A 333 -16.63 -21.03 -11.04
CA TYR A 333 -17.73 -20.51 -10.26
C TYR A 333 -18.17 -21.59 -9.28
N ASP A 334 -17.70 -21.48 -8.03
CA ASP A 334 -18.10 -22.40 -6.97
C ASP A 334 -19.60 -22.25 -6.70
N GLY A 335 -20.40 -23.23 -7.13
CA GLY A 335 -21.86 -23.24 -6.94
C GLY A 335 -22.69 -23.70 -8.15
N LEU A 336 -22.08 -23.98 -9.29
CA LEU A 336 -22.74 -24.72 -10.37
C LEU A 336 -22.43 -26.22 -10.22
N PRO A 337 -23.41 -27.12 -10.24
CA PRO A 337 -23.11 -28.53 -10.44
C PRO A 337 -22.36 -28.63 -11.75
N THR A 338 -21.10 -29.05 -11.67
CA THR A 338 -20.28 -29.30 -12.84
C THR A 338 -21.05 -30.28 -13.72
N GLU A 339 -21.34 -29.91 -14.97
CA GLU A 339 -21.70 -30.91 -15.96
C GLU A 339 -20.46 -31.80 -16.11
N GLU A 340 -20.41 -32.89 -15.34
CA GLU A 340 -19.38 -33.89 -15.48
C GLU A 340 -19.38 -34.36 -16.93
N GLU A 341 -18.22 -34.27 -17.58
CA GLU A 341 -17.98 -34.98 -18.83
C GLU A 341 -18.36 -36.46 -18.61
N PRO A 342 -19.08 -37.09 -19.56
CA PRO A 342 -19.62 -38.43 -19.34
C PRO A 342 -18.48 -39.43 -19.21
N THR A 343 -18.18 -39.81 -17.97
CA THR A 343 -17.35 -40.96 -17.66
C THR A 343 -18.18 -42.23 -17.91
N GLU A 344 -17.55 -43.20 -18.60
CA GLU A 344 -18.15 -44.50 -18.90
C GLU A 344 -18.65 -45.23 -17.63
N PRO A 345 -19.70 -46.06 -17.74
CA PRO A 345 -20.52 -46.43 -16.60
C PRO A 345 -19.75 -47.36 -15.64
N SER A 346 -19.44 -46.85 -14.46
CA SER A 346 -19.07 -47.69 -13.33
C SER A 346 -20.33 -48.32 -12.73
N SER A 347 -20.21 -49.61 -12.37
CA SER A 347 -21.25 -50.49 -11.84
C SER A 347 -22.11 -49.86 -10.73
N GLY A 348 -23.42 -49.85 -10.95
CA GLY A 348 -24.43 -49.25 -10.08
C GLY A 348 -24.69 -50.00 -8.78
N GLU A 349 -23.74 -49.98 -7.85
CA GLU A 349 -23.94 -50.52 -6.48
C GLU A 349 -24.01 -49.44 -5.38
N TYR A 350 -23.84 -48.16 -5.69
CA TYR A 350 -23.99 -47.08 -4.70
C TYR A 350 -24.64 -45.84 -5.31
N SER A 351 -25.93 -45.93 -5.63
CA SER A 351 -26.78 -44.74 -5.80
C SER A 351 -27.64 -44.63 -4.54
N GLY A 352 -27.60 -43.50 -3.84
CA GLY A 352 -28.47 -43.19 -2.69
C GLY A 352 -29.94 -43.00 -3.06
N ALA A 353 -30.39 -43.58 -4.17
CA ALA A 353 -31.79 -43.65 -4.56
C ALA A 353 -32.49 -44.74 -3.74
N LEU A 354 -33.71 -44.43 -3.29
CA LEU A 354 -34.58 -45.41 -2.65
C LEU A 354 -34.87 -46.54 -3.64
N SER A 355 -34.89 -47.77 -3.13
CA SER A 355 -35.23 -48.94 -3.93
C SER A 355 -36.71 -48.91 -4.37
N GLU A 356 -37.05 -49.58 -5.47
CA GLU A 356 -38.46 -49.70 -5.94
C GLU A 356 -39.38 -50.30 -4.86
N GLU A 357 -38.83 -51.06 -3.90
CA GLU A 357 -39.59 -51.57 -2.75
C GLU A 357 -39.87 -50.50 -1.69
N GLU A 358 -39.00 -49.49 -1.53
CA GLU A 358 -39.19 -48.36 -0.62
C GLU A 358 -40.14 -47.30 -1.20
N GLU A 359 -40.10 -47.08 -2.51
CA GLU A 359 -41.05 -46.21 -3.22
C GLU A 359 -42.50 -46.75 -3.10
N GLN A 360 -42.67 -48.07 -3.22
CA GLN A 360 -43.98 -48.72 -3.04
C GLN A 360 -44.53 -48.63 -1.60
N GLN A 361 -43.67 -48.44 -0.60
CA GLN A 361 -44.09 -48.26 0.80
C GLN A 361 -44.53 -46.81 1.09
N VAL A 362 -44.02 -45.82 0.35
CA VAL A 362 -44.45 -44.42 0.45
C VAL A 362 -45.86 -44.23 -0.15
N GLU A 363 -46.18 -44.96 -1.23
CA GLU A 363 -47.51 -44.93 -1.87
C GLU A 363 -48.62 -45.60 -1.03
N GLN A 364 -48.27 -46.38 0.00
CA GLN A 364 -49.24 -47.06 0.88
C GLN A 364 -49.48 -46.35 2.22
N ARG A 365 -49.27 -45.04 2.30
CA ARG A 365 -49.73 -44.27 3.47
C ARG A 365 -51.26 -44.27 3.55
N PRO A 366 -51.87 -44.62 4.70
CA PRO A 366 -53.32 -44.52 4.87
C PRO A 366 -53.75 -43.05 4.92
N ASN A 367 -54.89 -42.74 4.32
CA ASN A 367 -55.50 -41.41 4.34
C ASN A 367 -55.70 -40.90 5.77
N LEU A 368 -55.46 -39.60 5.95
CA LEU A 368 -55.78 -38.84 7.16
C LEU A 368 -57.29 -38.94 7.47
N PRO A 369 -57.69 -39.07 8.75
CA PRO A 369 -59.09 -39.08 9.14
C PRO A 369 -59.82 -37.77 8.78
N GLU A 370 -61.11 -37.85 8.45
CA GLU A 370 -62.01 -36.77 8.00
C GLU A 370 -62.28 -35.64 9.03
N GLU A 371 -61.45 -35.47 10.06
CA GLU A 371 -61.60 -34.39 11.05
C GLU A 371 -60.43 -33.37 11.05
N ALA A 372 -59.54 -33.43 10.06
CA ALA A 372 -58.44 -32.46 9.91
C ALA A 372 -58.81 -31.18 9.11
N GLY A 373 -60.10 -30.90 8.93
CA GLY A 373 -60.58 -29.73 8.18
C GLY A 373 -60.62 -28.41 8.97
N GLY A 374 -60.27 -28.41 10.26
CA GLY A 374 -60.47 -27.27 11.15
C GLY A 374 -59.24 -26.42 11.49
N ILE A 375 -58.05 -26.73 10.95
CA ILE A 375 -56.79 -26.06 11.37
C ILE A 375 -56.28 -25.05 10.30
N LEU A 376 -56.80 -25.11 9.07
CA LEU A 376 -56.39 -24.20 7.98
C LEU A 376 -57.20 -22.89 7.90
N ASP A 377 -58.31 -22.78 8.63
CA ASP A 377 -59.19 -21.60 8.63
C ASP A 377 -58.78 -20.53 9.66
N THR A 378 -57.80 -20.82 10.52
CA THR A 378 -57.22 -19.87 11.49
C THR A 378 -55.92 -19.20 11.00
N LEU A 379 -55.48 -19.47 9.77
CA LEU A 379 -54.28 -18.85 9.16
C LEU A 379 -54.63 -17.70 8.19
N HIS A 380 -55.91 -17.32 8.08
CA HIS A 380 -56.38 -16.17 7.30
C HIS A 380 -57.16 -15.17 8.18
N GLU A 381 -56.69 -14.92 9.40
CA GLU A 381 -57.05 -13.67 10.08
C GLU A 381 -56.07 -12.58 9.66
N GLU A 382 -56.64 -11.60 8.96
CA GLU A 382 -56.04 -10.39 8.43
C GLU A 382 -55.21 -9.67 9.52
N MET A 383 -53.89 -9.58 9.30
CA MET A 383 -53.09 -8.56 9.96
C MET A 383 -52.99 -7.39 8.98
N GLU A 384 -53.92 -6.44 9.11
CA GLU A 384 -53.78 -5.11 8.51
C GLU A 384 -52.46 -4.50 9.02
N ILE A 385 -51.44 -4.46 8.17
CA ILE A 385 -50.26 -3.64 8.41
C ILE A 385 -50.69 -2.20 8.09
N GLN A 386 -51.04 -1.44 9.12
CA GLN A 386 -50.99 0.02 9.03
C GLN A 386 -49.53 0.42 8.81
N VAL A 387 -49.19 0.83 7.60
CA VAL A 387 -47.96 1.58 7.34
C VAL A 387 -48.21 2.98 7.88
N ASP A 388 -47.98 3.14 9.17
CA ASP A 388 -47.78 4.45 9.77
C ASP A 388 -46.36 4.88 9.34
N GLU A 389 -46.23 6.01 8.65
CA GLU A 389 -44.94 6.64 8.37
C GLU A 389 -44.32 7.07 9.71
N GLN A 390 -43.75 6.12 10.44
CA GLN A 390 -42.94 6.42 11.60
C GLN A 390 -41.53 6.71 11.11
N VAL A 391 -41.19 7.98 11.21
CA VAL A 391 -39.85 8.55 11.12
C VAL A 391 -38.94 7.79 12.10
N VAL A 392 -38.20 6.79 11.60
CA VAL A 392 -37.08 6.17 12.32
C VAL A 392 -35.79 6.76 11.75
N GLU A 393 -35.54 8.04 12.03
CA GLU A 393 -34.29 8.72 11.66
C GLU A 393 -33.40 9.04 12.88
N VAL A 394 -33.74 8.53 14.08
CA VAL A 394 -33.04 8.93 15.31
C VAL A 394 -32.10 7.84 15.89
N ASP A 395 -32.35 6.55 15.66
CA ASP A 395 -31.54 5.48 16.28
C ASP A 395 -30.29 5.05 15.50
N LEU A 396 -30.26 5.18 14.17
CA LEU A 396 -29.11 4.69 13.38
C LEU A 396 -27.82 5.48 13.67
N LEU A 397 -27.94 6.78 13.96
CA LEU A 397 -26.81 7.63 14.34
C LEU A 397 -26.33 7.34 15.77
N GLU A 398 -27.23 6.98 16.69
CA GLU A 398 -26.85 6.57 18.05
C GLU A 398 -26.17 5.21 18.04
N ASP A 399 -26.69 4.22 17.30
CA ASP A 399 -26.09 2.88 17.17
C ASP A 399 -24.70 2.92 16.50
N LEU A 400 -24.54 3.76 15.46
CA LEU A 400 -23.24 4.00 14.82
C LEU A 400 -22.26 4.73 15.76
N ALA A 401 -22.73 5.72 16.53
CA ALA A 401 -21.91 6.43 17.51
C ALA A 401 -21.51 5.55 18.70
N GLU A 402 -22.38 4.64 19.15
CA GLU A 402 -22.05 3.63 20.15
C GLU A 402 -21.03 2.62 19.63
N SER A 403 -21.18 2.17 18.38
CA SER A 403 -20.22 1.28 17.72
C SER A 403 -18.85 1.95 17.51
N ALA A 404 -18.81 3.24 17.17
CA ALA A 404 -17.57 4.00 17.04
C ALA A 404 -16.86 4.21 18.39
N ARG A 405 -17.60 4.40 19.49
CA ARG A 405 -17.04 4.48 20.86
C ARG A 405 -16.47 3.16 21.39
N ALA A 406 -16.79 2.04 20.74
CA ALA A 406 -16.27 0.72 21.12
C ALA A 406 -14.83 0.47 20.61
N ILE A 407 -14.34 1.28 19.66
CA ILE A 407 -12.97 1.20 19.15
C ILE A 407 -12.09 2.12 20.00
N ASN A 408 -11.07 1.56 20.64
CA ASN A 408 -10.11 2.34 21.44
C ASN A 408 -9.12 3.08 20.55
N LEU A 409 -9.04 4.41 20.66
CA LEU A 409 -7.96 5.17 20.06
C LEU A 409 -6.76 5.21 21.03
N PRO A 410 -5.52 5.00 20.57
CA PRO A 410 -4.36 5.06 21.46
C PRO A 410 -4.16 6.48 22.00
N PRO A 411 -3.62 6.63 23.23
CA PRO A 411 -3.42 7.95 23.82
C PRO A 411 -2.34 8.72 23.06
N VAL A 412 -2.40 10.05 23.11
CA VAL A 412 -1.36 10.93 22.57
C VAL A 412 -0.40 11.31 23.70
N ALA A 413 0.83 10.80 23.65
CA ALA A 413 1.89 11.15 24.59
C ALA A 413 2.55 12.48 24.18
N ASP A 414 2.64 13.42 25.10
CA ASP A 414 3.37 14.69 24.93
C ASP A 414 4.38 14.81 26.08
N ALA A 415 5.67 14.69 25.76
CA ALA A 415 6.77 14.81 26.74
C ALA A 415 7.28 16.26 26.91
N GLY A 416 6.75 17.22 26.14
CA GLY A 416 7.20 18.60 26.02
C GLY A 416 8.35 18.80 25.02
N ASP A 417 8.63 20.07 24.70
CA ASP A 417 9.69 20.46 23.77
C ASP A 417 11.10 20.24 24.36
N ASP A 418 12.09 20.04 23.48
CA ASP A 418 13.50 19.97 23.86
C ASP A 418 13.97 21.23 24.59
N ARG A 419 14.83 21.05 25.61
CA ARG A 419 15.23 22.13 26.53
C ARG A 419 16.74 22.25 26.65
N THR A 420 17.23 23.49 26.66
CA THR A 420 18.60 23.82 27.10
C THR A 420 18.54 24.54 28.44
N VAL A 421 19.32 24.08 29.42
CA VAL A 421 19.40 24.64 30.77
C VAL A 421 20.86 24.82 31.21
N GLU A 422 21.15 25.87 31.97
CA GLU A 422 22.49 26.12 32.52
C GLU A 422 22.69 25.37 33.84
N ALA A 423 23.90 24.85 34.06
CA ALA A 423 24.29 24.21 35.30
C ALA A 423 24.47 25.20 36.47
N ASP A 424 24.20 24.74 37.68
CA ASP A 424 24.49 25.45 38.93
C ASP A 424 26.00 25.39 39.29
N GLU A 425 26.39 26.02 40.40
CA GLU A 425 27.79 26.06 40.88
C GLU A 425 28.40 24.65 41.14
N GLU A 426 27.56 23.61 41.21
CA GLU A 426 27.97 22.21 41.38
C GLU A 426 28.04 21.43 40.04
N GLY A 427 27.80 22.09 38.90
CA GLY A 427 27.80 21.47 37.57
C GLY A 427 26.54 20.64 37.27
N LYS A 428 25.41 20.95 37.91
CA LYS A 428 24.14 20.22 37.72
C LYS A 428 22.95 21.16 37.48
N ALA A 429 21.92 20.70 36.79
CA ALA A 429 20.66 21.41 36.61
C ALA A 429 19.48 20.58 37.11
N THR A 430 18.49 21.23 37.75
CA THR A 430 17.23 20.60 38.14
C THR A 430 16.18 20.92 37.08
N VAL A 431 15.64 19.90 36.42
CA VAL A 431 14.68 20.04 35.32
C VAL A 431 13.36 19.36 35.68
N LEU A 432 12.25 20.04 35.38
CA LEU A 432 10.91 19.47 35.47
C LEU A 432 10.54 18.91 34.08
N LEU A 433 10.33 17.60 34.02
CA LEU A 433 9.72 16.93 32.88
C LEU A 433 8.21 16.94 33.11
N ASP A 434 7.45 17.37 32.09
CA ASP A 434 6.02 17.60 32.19
C ASP A 434 5.28 16.95 31.04
N GLY A 435 4.64 15.84 31.36
CA GLY A 435 3.82 15.04 30.46
C GLY A 435 2.33 15.32 30.59
N GLY A 436 1.96 16.36 31.36
CA GLY A 436 0.57 16.67 31.69
C GLY A 436 -0.27 17.16 30.50
N ARG A 437 0.36 17.40 29.34
CA ARG A 437 -0.33 17.72 28.07
C ARG A 437 -0.72 16.47 27.28
N SER A 438 -0.28 15.30 27.71
CA SER A 438 -0.74 14.03 27.13
C SER A 438 -2.24 13.91 27.32
N TYR A 439 -2.94 13.40 26.31
CA TYR A 439 -4.38 13.22 26.37
C TYR A 439 -4.81 11.98 25.62
N ASP A 440 -5.98 11.47 25.97
CA ASP A 440 -6.62 10.37 25.28
C ASP A 440 -7.86 10.92 24.55
N PRO A 441 -7.97 10.74 23.22
CA PRO A 441 -9.10 11.24 22.44
C PRO A 441 -10.46 10.62 22.79
N ASP A 442 -10.51 9.36 23.23
CA ASP A 442 -11.75 8.63 23.46
C ASP A 442 -11.88 8.02 24.87
N GLY A 443 -10.85 8.16 25.69
CA GLY A 443 -10.82 7.71 27.07
C GLY A 443 -10.09 8.64 28.04
N THR A 444 -9.44 8.04 29.04
CA THR A 444 -8.63 8.75 30.03
C THR A 444 -7.30 8.05 30.24
N ILE A 445 -6.24 8.82 30.52
CA ILE A 445 -4.93 8.26 30.81
C ILE A 445 -4.91 7.69 32.24
N GLU A 446 -4.58 6.40 32.36
CA GLU A 446 -4.39 5.70 33.63
C GLU A 446 -2.93 5.67 34.09
N GLY A 447 -1.96 5.77 33.16
CA GLY A 447 -0.55 5.59 33.48
C GLY A 447 0.41 6.53 32.75
N TRP A 448 1.43 6.99 33.47
CA TRP A 448 2.61 7.65 32.93
C TRP A 448 3.83 6.84 33.35
N ALA A 449 4.82 6.69 32.47
CA ALA A 449 6.10 6.09 32.79
C ALA A 449 7.21 6.88 32.09
N TRP A 450 8.04 7.55 32.88
CA TRP A 450 9.22 8.24 32.40
C TRP A 450 10.42 7.30 32.44
N GLU A 451 11.16 7.21 31.34
CA GLU A 451 12.38 6.43 31.21
C GLU A 451 13.55 7.33 30.82
N ASP A 452 14.75 7.02 31.31
CA ASP A 452 15.97 7.63 30.82
C ASP A 452 16.41 7.05 29.45
N GLY A 453 17.43 7.63 28.83
CA GLY A 453 18.01 7.15 27.57
C GLY A 453 18.60 5.73 27.61
N ARG A 454 18.58 5.06 28.77
CA ARG A 454 18.99 3.65 28.95
C ARG A 454 17.81 2.72 29.21
N GLY A 455 16.58 3.22 29.11
CA GLY A 455 15.35 2.46 29.32
C GLY A 455 15.04 2.19 30.80
N ARG A 456 15.65 2.93 31.75
CA ARG A 456 15.32 2.79 33.17
C ARG A 456 14.18 3.72 33.53
N VAL A 457 13.12 3.18 34.13
CA VAL A 457 12.00 3.98 34.66
C VAL A 457 12.50 4.87 35.81
N ILE A 458 12.30 6.18 35.66
CA ILE A 458 12.71 7.25 36.59
C ILE A 458 11.52 7.90 37.29
N GLY A 459 10.29 7.66 36.85
CA GLY A 459 9.06 8.06 37.55
C GLY A 459 7.80 7.64 36.81
N ASP A 460 6.67 7.72 37.52
CA ASP A 460 5.37 7.19 37.10
C ASP A 460 4.22 8.23 37.18
N THR A 461 4.58 9.49 37.40
CA THR A 461 3.64 10.62 37.48
C THR A 461 3.72 11.49 36.22
N PRO A 462 2.66 12.25 35.89
CA PRO A 462 2.66 13.15 34.72
C PRO A 462 3.80 14.17 34.79
N GLN A 463 4.20 14.59 35.99
CA GLN A 463 5.32 15.51 36.20
C GLN A 463 6.36 14.91 37.11
N ILE A 464 7.64 14.97 36.72
CA ILE A 464 8.77 14.53 37.54
C ILE A 464 9.92 15.53 37.52
N ARG A 465 10.67 15.60 38.62
CA ARG A 465 11.87 16.46 38.72
C ARG A 465 13.12 15.60 38.70
N VAL A 466 14.03 15.91 37.79
CA VAL A 466 15.32 15.22 37.63
C VAL A 466 16.48 16.19 37.85
N ARG A 467 17.59 15.69 38.43
CA ARG A 467 18.83 16.47 38.63
C ARG A 467 19.92 15.89 37.74
N LEU A 468 20.35 16.68 36.76
CA LEU A 468 21.17 16.26 35.62
C LEU A 468 22.54 16.92 35.67
N ALA A 469 23.59 16.19 35.31
CA ALA A 469 24.93 16.78 35.13
C ALA A 469 25.05 17.43 33.74
N SER A 470 26.04 18.30 33.53
CA SER A 470 26.35 18.84 32.21
C SER A 470 26.47 17.74 31.14
N GLY A 471 25.82 17.94 30.00
CA GLY A 471 25.68 16.93 28.95
C GLY A 471 24.27 16.88 28.35
N VAL A 472 24.07 15.97 27.39
CA VAL A 472 22.79 15.74 26.72
C VAL A 472 22.12 14.52 27.34
N HIS A 473 20.88 14.68 27.78
CA HIS A 473 20.08 13.62 28.39
C HIS A 473 18.77 13.46 27.62
N ALA A 474 18.49 12.26 27.13
CA ALA A 474 17.21 11.93 26.52
C ALA A 474 16.30 11.24 27.53
N PHE A 475 15.01 11.56 27.49
CA PHE A 475 13.96 10.91 28.28
C PHE A 475 12.83 10.48 27.37
N HIS A 476 12.17 9.40 27.76
CA HIS A 476 11.00 8.88 27.07
C HIS A 476 9.82 8.87 28.02
N LEU A 477 8.68 9.37 27.58
CA LEU A 477 7.41 9.29 28.29
C LEU A 477 6.54 8.25 27.60
N THR A 478 6.17 7.20 28.32
CA THR A 478 5.14 6.25 27.90
C THR A 478 3.84 6.58 28.63
N VAL A 479 2.76 6.73 27.89
CA VAL A 479 1.42 7.05 28.41
C VAL A 479 0.49 5.87 28.11
N THR A 480 -0.31 5.45 29.09
CA THR A 480 -1.24 4.30 28.96
C THR A 480 -2.67 4.74 29.26
N ASP A 481 -3.62 4.39 28.40
CA ASP A 481 -5.04 4.69 28.55
C ASP A 481 -5.80 3.67 29.43
N ASP A 482 -7.09 3.94 29.67
CA ASP A 482 -8.01 3.11 30.45
C ASP A 482 -8.40 1.79 29.78
N ARG A 483 -8.01 1.60 28.51
CA ARG A 483 -8.19 0.35 27.76
C ARG A 483 -6.86 -0.35 27.44
N ARG A 484 -5.77 0.06 28.11
CA ARG A 484 -4.41 -0.48 28.07
C ARG A 484 -3.63 -0.28 26.76
N ALA A 485 -4.04 0.62 25.87
CA ALA A 485 -3.15 1.03 24.77
C ALA A 485 -2.12 2.05 25.29
N SER A 486 -0.96 2.11 24.65
CA SER A 486 0.14 2.96 25.09
C SER A 486 0.91 3.61 23.95
N THR A 487 1.29 4.86 24.14
CA THR A 487 2.08 5.65 23.18
C THR A 487 3.30 6.25 23.87
N ARG A 488 4.37 6.48 23.11
CA ARG A 488 5.65 6.96 23.63
C ARG A 488 6.07 8.28 22.96
N ALA A 489 6.53 9.24 23.77
CA ALA A 489 7.11 10.50 23.34
C ALA A 489 8.53 10.67 23.88
N THR A 490 9.36 11.47 23.21
CA THR A 490 10.77 11.68 23.59
C THR A 490 11.05 13.16 23.81
N ILE A 491 11.85 13.48 24.82
CA ILE A 491 12.35 14.83 25.09
C ILE A 491 13.85 14.81 25.36
N THR A 492 14.57 15.76 24.78
CA THR A 492 16.02 15.96 24.98
C THR A 492 16.28 17.18 25.84
N VAL A 493 17.12 17.00 26.87
CA VAL A 493 17.56 18.06 27.77
C VAL A 493 19.07 18.23 27.67
N GLN A 494 19.50 19.38 27.16
CA GLN A 494 20.91 19.78 27.13
C GLN A 494 21.24 20.64 28.35
N VAL A 495 22.15 20.15 29.20
CA VAL A 495 22.70 20.92 30.33
C VAL A 495 24.06 21.48 29.94
N ARG A 496 24.21 22.80 29.94
CA ARG A 496 25.46 23.51 29.61
C ARG A 496 26.22 23.95 30.85
#